data_AF-A0A318YP23-F1
#
_entry.id   AF-A0A318YP23-F1
#
_cell.length_a   1.000
_cell.length_b   1.000
_cell.length_c   1.000
_cell.angle_alpha   90.00
_cell.angle_beta   90.00
_cell.angle_gamma   90.00
#
_symmetry.space_group_name_H-M   'P 1'
#
loop_
_entity.id
_entity.type
_entity.pdbx_description
1 polymer ?
#
loop_
_entity_poly.entity_id
_entity_poly.type
_entity_poly.pdbx_seq_one_letter_code
_entity_poly.pdbx_strand_id
1 'polypeptide(L)'
;MSPQERVSRLNENWTGITDAALRKKLQNRINQRAMNLIVALPGARKRDKKRALIAQQQARRNEKRHYALILPRPDPVSANQGTRKQQFPRPTSLSEAVAMMMNFHAAAYERYYAADPCLDHLLTLTKMNVLRAFVDIMGVLGWNIHAMEDNEAVSPFTGWNLQQQDKETSVPLNLLPTITQCSVPHHPWVDCFPFPQMRDNLITSGEGFDDCELCEDMMDPTNGDIGIMVWGDPWLPQSWEVSELFVQKWAWVMKGCKELLISSNYWRAKRGLDELEVSAL
;
A
#
# COMPACT_ATOMS: atom_id res chain seq x y z
N MET A 1 29.00 -22.95 -14.90
CA MET A 1 28.10 -22.08 -15.67
C MET A 1 26.95 -21.67 -14.78
N SER A 2 26.82 -20.37 -14.53
CA SER A 2 25.74 -19.79 -13.74
C SER A 2 24.38 -20.02 -14.45
N PRO A 3 23.26 -20.22 -13.73
CA PRO A 3 21.92 -20.28 -14.33
C PRO A 3 21.60 -19.09 -15.24
N GLN A 4 22.23 -17.93 -14.98
CA GLN A 4 22.05 -16.69 -15.74
C GLN A 4 22.72 -16.76 -17.13
N GLU A 5 23.80 -17.53 -17.29
CA GLU A 5 24.52 -17.67 -18.57
C GLU A 5 23.73 -18.50 -19.60
N ARG A 6 22.75 -19.31 -19.16
CA ARG A 6 21.91 -20.14 -20.05
C ARG A 6 20.74 -19.39 -20.67
N VAL A 7 20.37 -18.22 -20.13
CA VAL A 7 19.19 -17.43 -20.55
C VAL A 7 19.58 -16.15 -21.30
N SER A 8 20.83 -15.69 -21.13
CA SER A 8 21.33 -14.46 -21.75
C SER A 8 21.64 -14.65 -23.24
N ARG A 9 21.17 -13.75 -24.10
CA ARG A 9 21.68 -13.62 -25.49
C ARG A 9 22.95 -12.74 -25.50
N LEU A 10 23.81 -12.92 -26.51
CA LEU A 10 25.10 -12.20 -26.65
C LEU A 10 24.96 -10.67 -26.68
N ASN A 11 23.80 -10.13 -27.07
CA ASN A 11 23.50 -8.70 -27.07
C ASN A 11 22.86 -8.18 -25.76
N GLU A 12 22.77 -9.03 -24.73
CA GLU A 12 22.17 -8.73 -23.42
C GLU A 12 23.21 -8.83 -22.30
N ASN A 13 24.50 -8.85 -22.65
CA ASN A 13 25.58 -8.83 -21.68
C ASN A 13 25.74 -7.43 -21.06
N TRP A 14 25.31 -7.29 -19.81
CA TRP A 14 25.36 -6.04 -19.05
C TRP A 14 26.67 -5.89 -18.25
N THR A 15 27.58 -6.87 -18.29
CA THR A 15 28.90 -6.79 -17.64
C THR A 15 29.78 -5.80 -18.40
N GLY A 16 29.62 -4.51 -18.11
CA GLY A 16 30.34 -3.41 -18.76
C GLY A 16 29.48 -2.20 -19.11
N ILE A 17 28.17 -2.23 -18.87
CA ILE A 17 27.29 -1.07 -19.07
C ILE A 17 27.30 -0.23 -17.78
N THR A 18 27.82 0.99 -17.86
CA THR A 18 27.90 1.96 -16.75
C THR A 18 26.59 2.72 -16.50
N ASP A 19 25.66 2.69 -17.45
CA ASP A 19 24.33 3.27 -17.31
C ASP A 19 23.40 2.33 -16.51
N ALA A 20 23.04 2.77 -15.30
CA ALA A 20 22.22 2.02 -14.35
C ALA A 20 20.78 1.79 -14.85
N ALA A 21 20.19 2.73 -15.59
CA ALA A 21 18.84 2.61 -16.11
C ALA A 21 18.77 1.56 -17.24
N LEU A 22 19.78 1.57 -18.12
CA LEU A 22 19.93 0.55 -19.17
C LEU A 22 20.20 -0.84 -18.57
N ARG A 23 20.99 -0.92 -17.50
CA ARG A 23 21.24 -2.16 -16.76
C ARG A 23 19.97 -2.72 -16.12
N LYS A 24 19.19 -1.89 -15.40
CA LYS A 24 17.91 -2.29 -14.77
C LYS A 24 16.90 -2.76 -15.82
N LYS A 25 16.84 -2.09 -16.98
CA LYS A 25 15.97 -2.48 -18.11
C LYS A 25 16.36 -3.83 -18.73
N LEU A 26 17.65 -4.10 -18.89
CA LEU A 26 18.14 -5.40 -19.39
C LEU A 26 17.90 -6.51 -18.36
N GLN A 27 18.09 -6.22 -17.07
CA GLN A 27 17.85 -7.17 -15.99
C GLN A 27 16.37 -7.53 -15.83
N ASN A 28 15.47 -6.55 -15.88
CA ASN A 28 14.02 -6.79 -15.87
C ASN A 28 13.57 -7.63 -17.07
N ARG A 29 14.17 -7.43 -18.24
CA ARG A 29 13.89 -8.22 -19.44
C ARG A 29 14.35 -9.68 -19.31
N ILE A 30 15.49 -9.92 -18.66
CA ILE A 30 15.99 -11.27 -18.35
C ILE A 30 15.08 -11.95 -17.31
N ASN A 31 14.66 -11.21 -16.27
CA ASN A 31 13.77 -11.73 -15.22
C ASN A 31 12.38 -12.09 -15.78
N GLN A 32 11.82 -11.28 -16.67
CA GLN A 32 10.57 -11.60 -17.37
C GLN A 32 10.69 -12.86 -18.25
N ARG A 33 11.82 -13.05 -18.94
CA ARG A 33 12.07 -14.28 -19.73
C ARG A 33 12.26 -15.50 -18.84
N ALA A 34 12.98 -15.37 -17.73
CA ALA A 34 13.12 -16.45 -16.76
C ALA A 34 11.75 -16.87 -16.20
N MET A 35 10.89 -15.89 -15.90
CA MET A 35 9.53 -16.16 -15.44
C MET A 35 8.67 -16.84 -16.50
N ASN A 36 8.72 -16.38 -17.75
CA ASN A 36 8.00 -17.01 -18.86
C ASN A 36 8.50 -18.45 -19.15
N LEU A 37 9.79 -18.72 -18.99
CA LEU A 37 10.37 -20.06 -19.10
C LEU A 37 9.94 -20.97 -17.93
N ILE A 38 9.84 -20.43 -16.71
CA ILE A 38 9.34 -21.17 -15.53
C ILE A 38 7.86 -21.54 -15.69
N VAL A 39 7.04 -20.65 -16.26
CA VAL A 39 5.62 -20.89 -16.54
C VAL A 39 5.43 -21.96 -17.63
N ALA A 40 6.39 -22.12 -18.54
CA ALA A 40 6.35 -23.12 -19.61
C ALA A 40 6.80 -24.54 -19.19
N LEU A 41 7.26 -24.75 -17.94
CA LEU A 41 7.74 -26.06 -17.47
C LEU A 41 6.60 -27.05 -17.12
N PRO A 42 6.77 -28.37 -17.38
CA PRO A 42 5.73 -29.38 -17.10
C PRO A 42 5.59 -29.63 -15.57
N GLY A 43 4.77 -28.81 -14.93
CA GLY A 43 4.50 -28.84 -13.49
C GLY A 43 3.45 -27.82 -13.04
N ALA A 44 3.19 -26.79 -13.87
CA ALA A 44 2.14 -25.79 -13.67
C ALA A 44 0.76 -26.43 -13.38
N ARG A 45 0.40 -27.52 -14.08
CA ARG A 45 -0.88 -28.23 -13.91
C ARG A 45 -1.15 -28.74 -12.47
N LYS A 46 -0.11 -29.04 -11.67
CA LYS A 46 -0.28 -29.45 -10.26
C LYS A 46 -0.49 -28.24 -9.34
N ARG A 47 0.17 -27.09 -9.64
CA ARG A 47 -0.04 -25.82 -8.92
C ARG A 47 -1.39 -25.20 -9.24
N ASP A 48 -1.86 -25.32 -10.48
CA ASP A 48 -3.19 -24.85 -10.90
C ASP A 48 -4.30 -25.66 -10.24
N LYS A 49 -4.14 -26.99 -10.10
CA LYS A 49 -5.06 -27.82 -9.32
C LYS A 49 -5.08 -27.45 -7.84
N LYS A 50 -3.93 -27.11 -7.24
CA LYS A 50 -3.86 -26.66 -5.84
C LYS A 50 -4.51 -25.28 -5.66
N ARG A 51 -4.29 -24.33 -6.58
CA ARG A 51 -4.98 -23.02 -6.62
C ARG A 51 -6.48 -23.16 -6.82
N ALA A 52 -6.93 -24.04 -7.71
CA ALA A 52 -8.35 -24.31 -7.94
C ALA A 52 -9.02 -24.92 -6.70
N LEU A 53 -8.34 -25.80 -5.98
CA LEU A 53 -8.86 -26.39 -4.73
C LEU A 53 -8.99 -25.35 -3.61
N ILE A 54 -7.99 -24.45 -3.48
CA ILE A 54 -8.02 -23.33 -2.54
C ILE A 54 -9.14 -22.35 -2.90
N ALA A 55 -9.31 -22.03 -4.18
CA ALA A 55 -10.41 -21.19 -4.66
C ALA A 55 -11.79 -21.83 -4.40
N GLN A 56 -11.92 -23.15 -4.53
CA GLN A 56 -13.16 -23.87 -4.22
C GLN A 56 -13.48 -23.89 -2.71
N GLN A 57 -12.46 -23.99 -1.85
CA GLN A 57 -12.60 -23.86 -0.40
C GLN A 57 -12.96 -22.43 0.02
N GLN A 58 -12.36 -21.41 -0.62
CA GLN A 58 -12.71 -20.00 -0.40
C GLN A 58 -14.14 -19.69 -0.87
N ALA A 59 -14.59 -20.23 -2.01
CA ALA A 59 -15.95 -20.08 -2.49
C ALA A 59 -17.00 -20.66 -1.51
N ARG A 60 -16.75 -21.85 -0.96
CA ARG A 60 -17.61 -22.47 0.07
C ARG A 60 -17.60 -21.72 1.41
N ARG A 61 -16.52 -20.99 1.72
CA ARG A 61 -16.42 -20.16 2.93
C ARG A 61 -17.13 -18.81 2.74
N ASN A 62 -17.13 -18.27 1.53
CA ASN A 62 -17.87 -17.05 1.17
C ASN A 62 -19.39 -17.26 1.16
N GLU A 63 -19.90 -18.46 0.85
CA GLU A 63 -21.34 -18.79 0.95
C GLU A 63 -21.93 -18.62 2.36
N LYS A 64 -21.10 -18.64 3.41
CA LYS A 64 -21.53 -18.49 4.81
C LYS A 64 -21.43 -17.06 5.35
N ARG A 65 -20.85 -16.13 4.59
CA ARG A 65 -20.70 -14.72 5.01
C ARG A 65 -21.93 -13.93 4.53
N HIS A 66 -22.88 -13.70 5.43
CA HIS A 66 -23.93 -12.70 5.24
C HIS A 66 -23.32 -11.30 5.35
N TYR A 67 -22.62 -10.84 4.31
CA TYR A 67 -22.47 -9.40 4.11
C TYR A 67 -23.84 -8.83 3.75
N ALA A 68 -24.12 -7.60 4.15
CA ALA A 68 -25.20 -6.84 3.52
C ALA A 68 -24.93 -6.84 2.02
N LEU A 69 -25.76 -7.58 1.26
CA LEU A 69 -25.82 -7.46 -0.19
C LEU A 69 -26.07 -5.98 -0.47
N ILE A 70 -25.03 -5.25 -0.89
CA ILE A 70 -25.25 -4.02 -1.65
C ILE A 70 -25.95 -4.52 -2.91
N LEU A 71 -27.29 -4.44 -2.89
CA LEU A 71 -28.13 -4.80 -4.01
C LEU A 71 -27.56 -4.08 -5.24
N PRO A 72 -27.37 -4.77 -6.38
CA PRO A 72 -27.16 -4.07 -7.64
C PRO A 72 -28.33 -3.10 -7.80
N ARG A 73 -28.00 -1.81 -7.95
CA ARG A 73 -28.98 -0.76 -8.18
C ARG A 73 -29.87 -1.18 -9.37
N PRO A 74 -31.22 -1.12 -9.26
CA PRO A 74 -32.06 -1.18 -10.45
C PRO A 74 -31.67 -0.01 -11.35
N ASP A 75 -31.32 -0.31 -12.60
CA ASP A 75 -30.90 0.71 -13.56
C ASP A 75 -31.91 1.86 -13.57
N PRO A 76 -31.48 3.13 -13.38
CA PRO A 76 -32.37 4.25 -13.55
C PRO A 76 -32.88 4.23 -14.99
N VAL A 77 -34.20 4.14 -15.10
CA VAL A 77 -34.93 4.04 -16.37
C VAL A 77 -34.52 5.18 -17.28
N SER A 78 -33.82 4.81 -18.36
CA SER A 78 -33.68 5.49 -19.64
C SER A 78 -33.52 7.02 -19.63
N ALA A 79 -32.27 7.48 -19.65
CA ALA A 79 -31.87 8.59 -20.51
C ALA A 79 -30.65 8.15 -21.32
N ASN A 80 -30.86 7.93 -22.63
CA ASN A 80 -29.85 7.56 -23.61
C ASN A 80 -28.70 8.57 -23.63
N GLN A 81 -27.63 8.31 -22.89
CA GLN A 81 -26.27 8.79 -23.16
C GLN A 81 -25.33 7.80 -22.48
N GLY A 82 -24.50 7.11 -23.28
CA GLY A 82 -23.66 6.00 -22.83
C GLY A 82 -22.84 6.37 -21.60
N THR A 83 -23.21 5.83 -20.45
CA THR A 83 -22.49 5.99 -19.19
C THR A 83 -21.20 5.17 -19.27
N ARG A 84 -20.17 5.79 -19.83
CA ARG A 84 -18.77 5.47 -19.51
C ARG A 84 -18.69 5.40 -17.99
N LYS A 85 -18.39 4.22 -17.42
CA LYS A 85 -17.98 4.12 -16.00
C LYS A 85 -17.00 5.27 -15.79
N GLN A 86 -17.31 6.24 -14.93
CA GLN A 86 -16.41 7.35 -14.66
C GLN A 86 -15.20 6.76 -13.93
N GLN A 87 -14.25 6.23 -14.70
CA GLN A 87 -12.90 6.00 -14.24
C GLN A 87 -12.34 7.39 -13.96
N PHE A 88 -12.32 7.77 -12.70
CA PHE A 88 -11.51 8.89 -12.26
C PHE A 88 -10.08 8.66 -12.77
N PRO A 89 -9.45 9.66 -13.40
CA PRO A 89 -8.08 9.50 -13.88
C PRO A 89 -7.18 9.12 -12.70
N ARG A 90 -6.38 8.05 -12.87
CA ARG A 90 -5.36 7.67 -11.88
C ARG A 90 -4.26 8.74 -11.92
N PRO A 91 -3.88 9.35 -10.78
CA PRO A 91 -2.79 10.31 -10.78
C PRO A 91 -1.50 9.64 -11.24
N THR A 92 -0.70 10.37 -12.03
CA THR A 92 0.59 9.92 -12.57
C THR A 92 1.78 10.39 -11.74
N SER A 93 1.53 11.35 -10.84
CA SER A 93 2.51 11.88 -9.88
C SER A 93 1.84 12.16 -8.53
N LEU A 94 2.64 12.27 -7.48
CA LEU A 94 2.25 12.68 -6.15
C LEU A 94 1.75 14.13 -6.14
N SER A 95 2.38 15.02 -6.90
CA SER A 95 1.90 16.40 -7.09
C SER A 95 0.49 16.43 -7.65
N GLU A 96 0.22 15.62 -8.67
CA GLU A 96 -1.11 15.47 -9.25
C GLU A 96 -2.10 14.87 -8.24
N ALA A 97 -1.69 13.86 -7.48
CA ALA A 97 -2.52 13.25 -6.44
C ALA A 97 -2.90 14.26 -5.32
N VAL A 98 -1.95 15.10 -4.88
CA VAL A 98 -2.18 16.17 -3.90
C VAL A 98 -3.11 17.25 -4.47
N ALA A 99 -2.94 17.64 -5.73
CA ALA A 99 -3.86 18.58 -6.38
C ALA A 99 -5.28 18.01 -6.52
N MET A 100 -5.39 16.72 -6.89
CA MET A 100 -6.67 16.01 -6.93
C MET A 100 -7.32 15.95 -5.54
N MET A 101 -6.55 15.75 -4.47
CA MET A 101 -7.03 15.76 -3.10
C MET A 101 -7.66 17.11 -2.72
N MET A 102 -7.03 18.23 -3.09
CA MET A 102 -7.58 19.58 -2.82
C MET A 102 -8.89 19.82 -3.56
N ASN A 103 -8.96 19.42 -4.83
CA ASN A 103 -10.17 19.56 -5.65
C ASN A 103 -11.31 18.67 -5.13
N PHE A 104 -10.99 17.42 -4.76
CA PHE A 104 -11.94 16.50 -4.18
C PHE A 104 -12.47 17.01 -2.84
N HIS A 105 -11.59 17.53 -1.98
CA HIS A 105 -11.98 18.09 -0.69
C HIS A 105 -13.01 19.22 -0.86
N ALA A 106 -12.76 20.17 -1.79
CA ALA A 106 -13.70 21.25 -2.08
C ALA A 106 -15.06 20.71 -2.55
N ALA A 107 -15.08 19.81 -3.54
CA ALA A 107 -16.32 19.24 -4.08
C ALA A 107 -17.09 18.39 -3.06
N ALA A 108 -16.38 17.61 -2.24
CA ALA A 108 -17.01 16.81 -1.19
C ALA A 108 -17.59 17.68 -0.07
N TYR A 109 -16.89 18.75 0.30
CA TYR A 109 -17.34 19.69 1.32
C TYR A 109 -18.59 20.48 0.87
N GLU A 110 -18.61 20.98 -0.37
CA GLU A 110 -19.80 21.65 -0.93
C GLU A 110 -21.04 20.77 -0.88
N ARG A 111 -20.92 19.50 -1.29
CA ARG A 111 -22.02 18.55 -1.26
C ARG A 111 -22.47 18.17 0.14
N TYR A 112 -21.52 18.03 1.07
CA TYR A 112 -21.83 17.81 2.49
C TYR A 112 -22.65 18.99 3.06
N TYR A 113 -22.24 20.23 2.79
CA TYR A 113 -22.98 21.43 3.21
C TYR A 113 -24.34 21.57 2.54
N ALA A 114 -24.48 21.09 1.31
CA ALA A 114 -25.75 21.00 0.60
C ALA A 114 -26.65 19.85 1.09
N ALA A 115 -26.24 19.10 2.13
CA ALA A 115 -26.92 17.91 2.64
C ALA A 115 -27.13 16.80 1.57
N ASP A 116 -26.26 16.73 0.57
CA ASP A 116 -26.25 15.72 -0.51
C ASP A 116 -24.92 14.93 -0.53
N PRO A 117 -24.55 14.21 0.55
CA PRO A 117 -23.31 13.43 0.55
C PRO A 117 -23.39 12.27 -0.45
N CYS A 118 -22.28 12.03 -1.15
CA CYS A 118 -22.17 10.93 -2.12
C CYS A 118 -21.42 9.74 -1.53
N LEU A 119 -21.97 8.53 -1.69
CA LEU A 119 -21.28 7.31 -1.24
C LEU A 119 -19.93 7.10 -1.95
N ASP A 120 -19.83 7.46 -3.23
CA ASP A 120 -18.58 7.36 -4.00
C ASP A 120 -17.50 8.31 -3.46
N HIS A 121 -17.91 9.38 -2.77
CA HIS A 121 -16.97 10.26 -2.07
C HIS A 121 -16.36 9.54 -0.86
N LEU A 122 -17.04 8.62 -0.19
CA LEU A 122 -16.49 7.94 0.97
C LEU A 122 -15.28 7.07 0.62
N LEU A 123 -15.38 6.31 -0.48
CA LEU A 123 -14.28 5.47 -0.97
C LEU A 123 -13.09 6.33 -1.38
N THR A 124 -13.35 7.43 -2.09
CA THR A 124 -12.32 8.37 -2.52
C THR A 124 -11.68 9.09 -1.33
N LEU A 125 -12.49 9.53 -0.37
CA LEU A 125 -12.06 10.21 0.85
C LEU A 125 -11.09 9.36 1.65
N THR A 126 -11.34 8.06 1.75
CA THR A 126 -10.44 7.18 2.50
C THR A 126 -9.05 7.10 1.87
N LYS A 127 -8.96 7.03 0.53
CA LYS A 127 -7.68 7.10 -0.19
C LYS A 127 -6.97 8.42 0.08
N MET A 128 -7.73 9.51 0.02
CA MET A 128 -7.21 10.85 0.27
C MET A 128 -6.73 11.00 1.72
N ASN A 129 -7.37 10.36 2.69
CA ASN A 129 -6.91 10.38 4.09
C ASN A 129 -5.56 9.68 4.27
N VAL A 130 -5.31 8.56 3.58
CA VAL A 130 -4.00 7.89 3.60
C VAL A 130 -2.94 8.79 2.95
N LEU A 131 -3.21 9.33 1.77
CA LEU A 131 -2.29 10.26 1.11
C LEU A 131 -1.99 11.48 1.99
N ARG A 132 -3.03 12.09 2.57
CA ARG A 132 -2.90 13.23 3.50
C ARG A 132 -2.03 12.86 4.69
N ALA A 133 -2.23 11.68 5.28
CA ALA A 133 -1.43 11.21 6.41
C ALA A 133 0.07 11.17 6.08
N PHE A 134 0.43 10.69 4.89
CA PHE A 134 1.83 10.63 4.45
C PHE A 134 2.40 12.04 4.21
N VAL A 135 1.64 12.92 3.57
CA VAL A 135 2.01 14.34 3.37
C VAL A 135 2.26 15.04 4.71
N ASP A 136 1.34 14.87 5.66
CA ASP A 136 1.40 15.48 6.99
C ASP A 136 2.60 14.96 7.78
N ILE A 137 2.86 13.64 7.77
CA ILE A 137 4.02 13.05 8.44
C ILE A 137 5.32 13.55 7.84
N MET A 138 5.44 13.58 6.51
CA MET A 138 6.63 14.14 5.84
C MET A 138 6.85 15.61 6.22
N GLY A 139 5.77 16.40 6.32
CA GLY A 139 5.80 17.77 6.80
C GLY A 139 6.30 17.88 8.25
N VAL A 140 5.82 17.02 9.15
CA VAL A 140 6.26 16.96 10.55
C VAL A 140 7.73 16.56 10.68
N LEU A 141 8.22 15.67 9.81
CA LEU A 141 9.62 15.28 9.74
C LEU A 141 10.51 16.36 9.09
N GLY A 142 9.91 17.40 8.49
CA GLY A 142 10.63 18.49 7.82
C GLY A 142 11.19 18.08 6.46
N TRP A 143 10.59 17.08 5.81
CA TRP A 143 11.09 16.49 4.58
C TRP A 143 10.25 16.86 3.37
N ASN A 144 10.89 16.85 2.19
CA ASN A 144 10.19 17.09 0.94
C ASN A 144 9.41 15.84 0.52
N ILE A 145 8.10 16.00 0.37
CA ILE A 145 7.18 14.94 -0.08
C ILE A 145 7.58 14.34 -1.44
N HIS A 146 8.20 15.13 -2.33
CA HIS A 146 8.69 14.67 -3.63
C HIS A 146 9.82 13.63 -3.53
N ALA A 147 10.50 13.53 -2.39
CA ALA A 147 11.47 12.46 -2.15
C ALA A 147 10.80 11.07 -2.18
N MET A 148 9.47 10.99 -2.04
CA MET A 148 8.75 9.72 -2.19
C MET A 148 8.58 9.25 -3.63
N GLU A 149 8.73 10.14 -4.62
CA GLU A 149 8.60 9.81 -6.04
C GLU A 149 9.91 9.31 -6.66
N ASP A 150 11.03 9.56 -5.98
CA ASP A 150 12.36 9.16 -6.42
C ASP A 150 12.71 7.77 -5.88
N ASN A 151 12.68 6.78 -6.77
CA ASN A 151 13.01 5.39 -6.43
C ASN A 151 14.42 5.18 -5.85
N GLU A 152 15.33 6.14 -6.04
CA GLU A 152 16.70 6.08 -5.52
C GLU A 152 16.88 6.95 -4.26
N ALA A 153 15.81 7.58 -3.76
CA ALA A 153 15.85 8.35 -2.53
C ALA A 153 16.16 7.46 -1.33
N VAL A 154 17.02 7.97 -0.46
CA VAL A 154 17.38 7.34 0.81
C VAL A 154 16.84 8.20 1.95
N SER A 155 16.20 7.56 2.92
CA SER A 155 15.67 8.21 4.11
C SER A 155 16.74 9.02 4.82
N PRO A 156 16.46 10.29 5.21
CA PRO A 156 17.34 11.08 6.08
C PRO A 156 17.56 10.44 7.45
N PHE A 157 16.75 9.47 7.87
CA PHE A 157 17.02 8.69 9.07
C PHE A 157 18.18 7.71 8.91
N THR A 158 18.59 7.38 7.69
CA THR A 158 19.77 6.53 7.45
C THR A 158 21.02 7.25 7.95
N GLY A 159 21.74 6.65 8.90
CA GLY A 159 22.89 7.28 9.56
C GLY A 159 22.53 8.33 10.61
N TRP A 160 21.26 8.45 10.98
CA TRP A 160 20.81 9.40 11.99
C TRP A 160 21.43 9.11 13.36
N ASN A 161 22.01 10.15 13.98
CA ASN A 161 22.62 10.03 15.29
C ASN A 161 21.58 10.25 16.40
N LEU A 162 21.11 9.16 17.01
CA LEU A 162 20.18 9.17 18.14
C LEU A 162 20.69 9.98 19.36
N GLN A 163 22.01 10.17 19.49
CA GLN A 163 22.61 10.92 20.60
C GLN A 163 22.60 12.45 20.38
N GLN A 164 22.41 12.91 19.14
CA GLN A 164 22.35 14.33 18.78
C GLN A 164 20.92 14.82 18.59
N GLN A 165 19.93 14.12 19.17
CA GLN A 165 18.56 14.61 19.15
C GLN A 165 18.51 15.94 19.92
N ASP A 166 18.54 17.05 19.17
CA ASP A 166 18.37 18.38 19.74
C ASP A 166 17.04 18.41 20.49
N LYS A 167 17.05 19.00 21.69
CA LYS A 167 15.84 19.18 22.52
C LYS A 167 14.74 19.99 21.82
N GLU A 168 15.03 20.56 20.65
CA GLU A 168 14.13 21.43 19.87
C GLU A 168 13.38 20.72 18.73
N THR A 169 13.72 19.47 18.37
CA THR A 169 12.99 18.76 17.31
C THR A 169 11.71 18.13 17.87
N SER A 170 10.56 18.72 17.55
CA SER A 170 9.22 18.30 17.96
C SER A 170 8.71 17.05 17.20
N VAL A 171 9.56 16.05 17.00
CA VAL A 171 9.14 14.81 16.32
C VAL A 171 8.29 13.98 17.30
N PRO A 172 7.05 13.60 16.94
CA PRO A 172 6.22 12.74 17.77
C PRO A 172 6.92 11.42 18.10
N LEU A 173 6.69 10.91 19.32
CA LEU A 173 7.35 9.69 19.82
C LEU A 173 7.24 8.48 18.87
N ASN A 174 6.08 8.29 18.24
CA ASN A 174 5.84 7.16 17.32
C ASN A 174 6.54 7.30 15.96
N LEU A 175 7.06 8.49 15.65
CA LEU A 175 7.79 8.78 14.42
C LEU A 175 9.31 8.83 14.60
N LEU A 176 9.80 8.76 15.86
CA LEU A 176 11.24 8.68 16.12
C LEU A 176 11.86 7.48 15.38
N PRO A 177 13.06 7.64 14.80
CA PRO A 177 13.70 6.56 14.06
C PRO A 177 14.09 5.41 14.97
N THR A 178 13.94 4.18 14.46
CA THR A 178 14.45 2.97 15.10
C THR A 178 15.94 2.78 14.81
N ILE A 179 16.59 1.90 15.58
CA ILE A 179 17.97 1.47 15.30
C ILE A 179 18.07 0.88 13.88
N THR A 180 17.06 0.14 13.44
CA THR A 180 16.98 -0.46 12.11
C THR A 180 16.97 0.62 11.02
N GLN A 181 16.12 1.64 11.15
CA GLN A 181 16.07 2.79 10.24
C GLN A 181 17.41 3.55 10.21
N CYS A 182 18.06 3.72 11.36
CA CYS A 182 19.38 4.37 11.43
C CYS A 182 20.48 3.56 10.72
N SER A 183 20.38 2.23 10.70
CA SER A 183 21.47 1.35 10.29
C SER A 183 21.35 0.86 8.85
N VAL A 184 20.12 0.78 8.32
CA VAL A 184 19.84 0.17 7.02
C VAL A 184 19.29 1.24 6.08
N PRO A 185 19.94 1.50 4.92
CA PRO A 185 19.39 2.38 3.91
C PRO A 185 18.01 1.88 3.44
N HIS A 186 17.03 2.78 3.45
CA HIS A 186 15.66 2.50 3.05
C HIS A 186 15.02 3.75 2.45
N HIS A 187 13.90 3.57 1.76
CA HIS A 187 13.21 4.66 1.09
C HIS A 187 12.36 5.48 2.10
N PRO A 188 12.29 6.83 1.98
CA PRO A 188 11.59 7.70 2.94
C PRO A 188 10.10 7.38 3.17
N TRP A 189 9.41 6.75 2.21
CA TRP A 189 7.99 6.39 2.38
C TRP A 189 7.74 5.45 3.57
N VAL A 190 8.74 4.65 3.98
CA VAL A 190 8.63 3.76 5.14
C VAL A 190 8.51 4.57 6.43
N ASP A 191 9.08 5.77 6.49
CA ASP A 191 9.07 6.61 7.69
C ASP A 191 7.69 7.22 7.98
N CYS A 192 6.76 7.12 7.01
CA CYS A 192 5.39 7.59 7.12
C CYS A 192 4.49 6.69 7.99
N PHE A 193 4.96 5.54 8.45
CA PHE A 193 4.17 4.69 9.35
C PHE A 193 4.48 5.00 10.82
N PRO A 194 3.49 5.36 11.66
CA PRO A 194 3.70 5.62 13.09
C PRO A 194 3.82 4.34 13.93
N PHE A 195 4.41 3.29 13.35
CA PHE A 195 4.52 1.95 13.92
C PHE A 195 5.98 1.51 13.81
N PRO A 196 6.81 1.69 14.86
CA PRO A 196 8.22 1.33 14.84
C PRO A 196 8.49 -0.10 14.34
N GLN A 197 7.70 -1.07 14.83
CA GLN A 197 7.85 -2.46 14.44
C GLN A 197 7.48 -2.73 12.97
N MET A 198 6.47 -2.04 12.44
CA MET A 198 6.08 -2.16 11.02
C MET A 198 7.20 -1.67 10.11
N ARG A 199 7.80 -0.52 10.45
CA ARG A 199 8.94 0.04 9.71
C ARG A 199 10.12 -0.92 9.70
N ASP A 200 10.45 -1.48 10.86
CA ASP A 200 11.51 -2.48 10.98
C ASP A 200 11.24 -3.75 10.16
N ASN A 201 9.99 -4.22 10.14
CA ASN A 201 9.59 -5.36 9.32
C ASN A 201 9.79 -5.08 7.83
N LEU A 202 9.34 -3.90 7.35
CA LEU A 202 9.49 -3.48 5.94
C LEU A 202 10.97 -3.37 5.55
N ILE A 203 11.79 -2.74 6.39
CA ILE A 203 13.22 -2.55 6.13
C ILE A 203 13.98 -3.88 6.14
N THR A 204 13.68 -4.76 7.10
CA THR A 204 14.34 -6.06 7.24
C THR A 204 14.00 -6.99 6.07
N SER A 205 12.81 -6.85 5.48
CA SER A 205 12.42 -7.63 4.30
C SER A 205 13.19 -7.23 3.04
N GLY A 206 13.73 -6.02 2.96
CA GLY A 206 14.50 -5.54 1.80
C GLY A 206 13.72 -5.69 0.48
N GLU A 207 14.36 -6.26 -0.54
CA GLU A 207 13.74 -6.58 -1.85
C GLU A 207 12.84 -7.84 -1.83
N GLY A 208 12.48 -8.35 -0.64
CA GLY A 208 11.69 -9.57 -0.47
C GLY A 208 10.20 -9.44 -0.79
N PHE A 209 9.71 -8.24 -1.13
CA PHE A 209 8.32 -7.96 -1.46
C PHE A 209 8.21 -6.92 -2.58
N ASP A 210 7.05 -6.87 -3.23
CA ASP A 210 6.72 -5.86 -4.24
C ASP A 210 6.10 -4.64 -3.53
N ASP A 211 6.84 -3.53 -3.50
CA ASP A 211 6.43 -2.27 -2.85
C ASP A 211 5.31 -1.56 -3.62
N CYS A 212 5.24 -1.76 -4.94
CA CYS A 212 4.15 -1.27 -5.78
C CYS A 212 2.86 -2.04 -5.46
N GLU A 213 2.94 -3.37 -5.29
CA GLU A 213 1.80 -4.20 -4.88
C GLU A 213 1.29 -3.81 -3.47
N LEU A 214 2.19 -3.58 -2.53
CA LEU A 214 1.83 -3.11 -1.18
C LEU A 214 1.12 -1.74 -1.23
N CYS A 215 1.64 -0.80 -2.02
CA CYS A 215 1.04 0.52 -2.21
C CYS A 215 -0.36 0.42 -2.84
N GLU A 216 -0.53 -0.45 -3.84
CA GLU A 216 -1.82 -0.71 -4.48
C GLU A 216 -2.81 -1.33 -3.49
N ASP A 217 -2.45 -2.34 -2.70
CA ASP A 217 -3.38 -2.91 -1.73
C ASP A 217 -3.72 -1.95 -0.58
N MET A 218 -2.81 -1.04 -0.24
CA MET A 218 -3.04 -0.02 0.77
C MET A 218 -4.06 1.03 0.31
N MET A 219 -3.96 1.49 -0.95
CA MET A 219 -4.70 2.65 -1.47
C MET A 219 -5.73 2.35 -2.57
N ASP A 220 -5.74 1.14 -3.14
CA ASP A 220 -6.61 0.77 -4.25
C ASP A 220 -7.62 -0.35 -3.89
N PRO A 221 -8.90 0.01 -3.69
CA PRO A 221 -9.99 -0.92 -3.45
C PRO A 221 -10.56 -1.44 -4.78
N THR A 222 -9.73 -1.79 -5.77
CA THR A 222 -10.25 -2.43 -7.00
C THR A 222 -11.03 -3.71 -6.68
N ASN A 223 -10.82 -4.28 -5.50
CA ASN A 223 -11.54 -5.42 -4.93
C ASN A 223 -12.68 -5.04 -3.95
N GLY A 224 -12.94 -3.74 -3.74
CA GLY A 224 -14.00 -3.22 -2.87
C GLY A 224 -13.63 -3.05 -1.39
N ASP A 225 -12.40 -3.37 -1.00
CA ASP A 225 -11.90 -3.23 0.39
C ASP A 225 -10.65 -2.36 0.39
N ILE A 226 -10.61 -1.39 1.32
CA ILE A 226 -9.47 -0.45 1.44
C ILE A 226 -8.49 -1.05 2.43
N GLY A 227 -7.22 -1.18 2.04
CA GLY A 227 -6.24 -1.89 2.87
C GLY A 227 -5.97 -1.21 4.21
N ILE A 228 -5.81 0.12 4.19
CA ILE A 228 -5.51 0.94 5.36
C ILE A 228 -6.42 2.18 5.38
N MET A 229 -6.89 2.53 6.58
CA MET A 229 -7.72 3.70 6.84
C MET A 229 -7.05 4.59 7.89
N VAL A 230 -7.16 5.90 7.72
CA VAL A 230 -6.71 6.90 8.69
C VAL A 230 -7.89 7.79 9.09
N TRP A 231 -8.23 7.76 10.38
CA TRP A 231 -9.41 8.39 10.98
C TRP A 231 -9.13 9.74 11.66
N GLY A 232 -7.87 10.04 11.94
CA GLY A 232 -7.47 11.20 12.75
C GLY A 232 -6.03 11.62 12.47
N ASP A 233 -5.36 12.13 13.51
CA ASP A 233 -3.98 12.61 13.40
C ASP A 233 -3.02 11.46 13.04
N PRO A 234 -2.19 11.62 11.99
CA PRO A 234 -1.49 10.49 11.38
C PRO A 234 -0.29 10.00 12.20
N TRP A 235 0.26 10.81 13.11
CA TRP A 235 1.32 10.39 14.05
C TRP A 235 0.80 9.61 15.27
N LEU A 236 -0.53 9.43 15.40
CA LEU A 236 -1.15 8.65 16.47
C LEU A 236 -1.51 7.25 15.97
N PRO A 237 -0.94 6.17 16.52
CA PRO A 237 -1.31 4.79 16.20
C PRO A 237 -2.82 4.51 16.26
N GLN A 238 -3.54 5.17 17.17
CA GLN A 238 -4.98 5.04 17.39
C GLN A 238 -5.83 5.59 16.23
N SER A 239 -5.23 6.37 15.35
CA SER A 239 -5.90 6.91 14.16
C SER A 239 -5.94 5.94 13.00
N TRP A 240 -5.20 4.82 13.06
CA TRP A 240 -5.03 3.92 11.92
C TRP A 240 -5.83 2.64 12.10
N GLU A 241 -6.32 2.12 10.98
CA GLU A 241 -7.00 0.84 10.92
C GLU A 241 -6.56 0.08 9.67
N VAL A 242 -6.48 -1.25 9.76
CA VAL A 242 -6.28 -2.15 8.62
C VAL A 242 -7.51 -3.02 8.37
N SER A 243 -7.76 -3.35 7.10
CA SER A 243 -8.84 -4.27 6.72
C SER A 243 -8.46 -5.74 6.93
N GLU A 244 -9.48 -6.61 6.98
CA GLU A 244 -9.27 -8.06 7.14
C GLU A 244 -8.45 -8.64 5.97
N LEU A 245 -8.72 -8.19 4.74
CA LEU A 245 -7.98 -8.64 3.55
C LEU A 245 -6.52 -8.20 3.57
N PHE A 246 -6.26 -6.97 4.02
CA PHE A 246 -4.89 -6.47 4.17
C PHE A 246 -4.12 -7.30 5.20
N VAL A 247 -4.75 -7.64 6.33
CA VAL A 247 -4.18 -8.52 7.34
C VAL A 247 -3.88 -9.92 6.80
N GLN A 248 -4.78 -10.51 6.02
CA GLN A 248 -4.56 -11.84 5.46
C GLN A 248 -3.36 -11.89 4.48
N LYS A 249 -3.11 -10.82 3.73
CA LYS A 249 -2.04 -10.77 2.73
C LYS A 249 -0.71 -10.27 3.30
N TRP A 250 -0.76 -9.23 4.11
CA TRP A 250 0.40 -8.49 4.63
C TRP A 250 0.63 -8.69 6.12
N ALA A 251 0.13 -9.79 6.71
CA ALA A 251 0.35 -10.18 8.11
C ALA A 251 1.79 -9.95 8.62
N TRP A 252 2.78 -10.30 7.80
CA TRP A 252 4.20 -10.16 8.15
C TRP A 252 4.63 -8.69 8.34
N VAL A 253 4.02 -7.74 7.62
CA VAL A 253 4.28 -6.29 7.76
C VAL A 253 3.86 -5.82 9.15
N MET A 254 2.77 -6.37 9.67
CA MET A 254 2.18 -5.97 10.95
C MET A 254 2.63 -6.82 12.13
N LYS A 255 3.47 -7.84 11.90
CA LYS A 255 3.97 -8.74 12.94
C LYS A 255 4.56 -7.94 14.11
N GLY A 256 4.00 -8.13 15.30
CA GLY A 256 4.41 -7.42 16.52
C GLY A 256 3.79 -6.04 16.76
N CYS A 257 2.97 -5.51 15.84
CA CYS A 257 2.26 -4.22 15.96
C CYS A 257 0.92 -4.38 16.68
N LYS A 258 0.94 -4.61 18.00
CA LYS A 258 -0.28 -4.88 18.79
C LYS A 258 -1.23 -3.68 18.82
N GLU A 259 -0.66 -2.49 18.87
CA GLU A 259 -1.36 -1.21 18.87
C GLU A 259 -2.21 -1.01 17.61
N LEU A 260 -1.73 -1.47 16.45
CA LEU A 260 -2.48 -1.40 15.19
C LEU A 260 -3.68 -2.34 15.21
N LEU A 261 -3.54 -3.54 15.78
CA LEU A 261 -4.66 -4.47 15.93
C LEU A 261 -5.73 -3.90 16.88
N ILE A 262 -5.30 -3.37 18.02
CA ILE A 262 -6.18 -2.76 19.01
C ILE A 262 -6.94 -1.58 18.39
N SER A 263 -6.23 -0.69 17.70
CA SER A 263 -6.83 0.44 16.98
C SER A 263 -7.81 -0.02 15.92
N SER A 264 -7.43 -1.03 15.13
CA SER A 264 -8.29 -1.57 14.08
C SER A 264 -9.58 -2.16 14.66
N ASN A 265 -9.50 -2.97 15.72
CA ASN A 265 -10.68 -3.54 16.36
C ASN A 265 -11.56 -2.48 17.02
N TYR A 266 -10.99 -1.40 17.55
CA TYR A 266 -11.75 -0.25 18.04
C TYR A 266 -12.63 0.38 16.93
N TRP A 267 -12.04 0.70 15.77
CA TRP A 267 -12.77 1.32 14.67
C TRP A 267 -13.77 0.36 14.00
N ARG A 268 -13.42 -0.92 13.89
CA ARG A 268 -14.30 -1.99 13.41
C ARG A 268 -15.54 -2.15 14.29
N ALA A 269 -15.36 -2.17 15.61
CA ALA A 269 -16.47 -2.27 16.56
C ALA A 269 -17.43 -1.07 16.47
N LYS A 270 -16.91 0.16 16.26
CA LYS A 270 -17.74 1.35 16.01
C LYS A 270 -18.62 1.24 14.76
N ARG A 271 -18.22 0.41 13.80
CA ARG A 271 -18.98 0.13 12.56
C ARG A 271 -19.75 -1.20 12.61
N GLY A 272 -19.74 -1.91 13.74
CA GLY A 272 -20.42 -3.20 13.90
C GLY A 272 -19.76 -4.36 13.13
N LEU A 273 -18.46 -4.27 12.85
CA LEU A 273 -17.69 -5.33 12.21
C LEU A 273 -17.04 -6.25 13.24
N ASP A 274 -16.86 -7.53 12.89
CA ASP A 274 -16.17 -8.52 13.72
C ASP A 274 -14.71 -8.13 13.97
N GLU A 275 -14.16 -8.54 15.11
CA GLU A 275 -12.75 -8.35 15.44
C GLU A 275 -11.82 -9.11 14.48
N LEU A 276 -10.67 -8.52 14.19
CA LEU A 276 -9.58 -9.18 13.47
C LEU A 276 -8.93 -10.21 14.40
N GLU A 277 -8.74 -11.43 13.92
CA GLU A 277 -8.15 -12.50 14.73
C GLU A 277 -6.64 -12.33 14.93
N VAL A 278 -6.22 -12.50 16.19
CA VAL A 278 -4.83 -12.35 16.68
C VAL A 278 -3.87 -13.36 16.04
N SER A 279 -4.36 -14.49 15.50
CA SER A 279 -3.51 -15.50 14.86
C SER A 279 -2.82 -15.01 13.58
N ALA A 280 -3.15 -13.81 13.11
CA ALA A 280 -2.58 -13.18 11.92
C ALA A 280 -1.41 -12.22 12.21
N LEU A 281 -0.95 -12.06 13.46
CA LEU A 281 0.14 -11.15 13.85
C LEU A 281 1.28 -11.84 14.62
#